data_AF-A0A7C8EA20-F1
#
_entry.id   AF-A0A7C8EA20-F1
#
_cell.length_a   1.000
_cell.length_b   1.000
_cell.length_c   1.000
_cell.angle_alpha   90.00
_cell.angle_beta   90.00
_cell.angle_gamma   90.00
#
_symmetry.space_group_name_H-M   'P 1'
#
loop_
_entity.id
_entity.type
_entity.pdbx_description
1 polymer ?
#
loop_
_entity_poly.entity_id
_entity_poly.type
_entity_poly.pdbx_seq_one_letter_code
_entity_poly.pdbx_strand_id
1 'polypeptide(L)'
;SGPWPADTVFHRAMLNEFDAVVAMYHDQGLIPVKLVHFNEAVNVSLGLPVVRTSVDHGTAYDIAGMGTADPGSLIKAVSLAASIARNRKDESEKVNGRSSD
;
A
#
# COMPACT_ATOMS: atom_id res chain seq x y z
N SER A 1 6.26 -17.91 1.96
CA SER A 1 5.74 -19.19 2.47
C SER A 1 4.36 -19.45 1.88
N GLY A 2 3.81 -20.67 2.05
CA GLY A 2 2.47 -21.06 1.56
C GLY A 2 2.48 -22.35 0.72
N PRO A 3 1.31 -22.79 0.20
CA PRO A 3 0.02 -22.09 0.18
C PRO A 3 -0.70 -22.11 1.54
N TRP A 4 -1.46 -21.05 1.83
CA TRP A 4 -2.28 -20.89 3.03
C TRP A 4 -3.75 -20.71 2.66
N PRO A 5 -4.71 -21.19 3.47
CA PRO A 5 -6.12 -20.87 3.30
C PRO A 5 -6.35 -19.35 3.46
N ALA A 6 -7.04 -18.74 2.50
CA ALA A 6 -7.22 -17.28 2.44
C ALA A 6 -7.96 -16.74 3.68
N ASP A 7 -8.97 -17.45 4.16
CA ASP A 7 -9.75 -17.12 5.36
C ASP A 7 -8.89 -17.02 6.64
N THR A 8 -7.82 -17.81 6.74
CA THR A 8 -6.92 -17.79 7.92
C THR A 8 -5.72 -16.87 7.76
N VAL A 9 -5.17 -16.73 6.55
CA VAL A 9 -3.91 -16.01 6.35
C VAL A 9 -4.04 -14.51 6.62
N PHE A 10 -5.19 -13.89 6.29
CA PHE A 10 -5.40 -12.46 6.55
C PHE A 10 -5.53 -12.14 8.04
N HIS A 11 -6.16 -13.01 8.83
CA HIS A 11 -6.20 -12.86 10.29
C HIS A 11 -4.78 -12.92 10.87
N ARG A 12 -3.98 -13.90 10.46
CA ARG A 12 -2.58 -14.04 10.92
C ARG A 12 -1.71 -12.86 10.50
N ALA A 13 -1.91 -12.32 9.30
CA ALA A 13 -1.24 -11.09 8.87
C ALA A 13 -1.58 -9.89 9.78
N MET A 14 -2.83 -9.78 10.25
CA MET A 14 -3.23 -8.75 11.24
C MET A 14 -2.59 -8.95 12.62
N LEU A 15 -2.16 -10.17 12.94
CA LEU A 15 -1.35 -10.46 14.13
C LEU A 15 0.16 -10.20 13.92
N ASN A 16 0.55 -9.58 12.79
CA ASN A 16 1.93 -9.30 12.41
C ASN A 16 2.79 -10.56 12.24
N GLU A 17 2.19 -11.70 11.88
CA GLU A 17 2.95 -12.93 11.57
C GLU A 17 3.64 -12.88 10.19
N PHE A 18 3.27 -11.95 9.32
CA PHE A 18 3.77 -11.82 7.95
C PHE A 18 3.99 -10.35 7.58
N ASP A 19 5.06 -10.05 6.83
CA ASP A 19 5.29 -8.72 6.25
C ASP A 19 4.36 -8.42 5.07
N ALA A 20 3.96 -9.46 4.32
CA ALA A 20 3.07 -9.35 3.17
C ALA A 20 2.33 -10.68 2.87
N VAL A 21 1.16 -10.56 2.25
CA VAL A 21 0.35 -11.69 1.75
C VAL A 21 0.19 -11.56 0.24
N VAL A 22 0.42 -12.67 -0.48
CA VAL A 22 0.15 -12.76 -1.92
C VAL A 22 -1.17 -13.51 -2.14
N ALA A 23 -2.20 -12.78 -2.57
CA ALA A 23 -3.47 -13.37 -2.98
C ALA A 23 -3.41 -13.82 -4.45
N MET A 24 -4.13 -14.90 -4.78
CA MET A 24 -4.15 -15.46 -6.13
C MET A 24 -5.03 -14.64 -7.09
N TYR A 25 -6.04 -13.94 -6.57
CA TYR A 25 -6.93 -13.10 -7.36
C TYR A 25 -7.45 -11.91 -6.55
N HIS A 26 -8.02 -10.94 -7.27
CA HIS A 26 -8.39 -9.62 -6.76
C HIS A 26 -9.28 -9.66 -5.51
N ASP A 27 -10.45 -10.28 -5.59
CA ASP A 27 -11.41 -10.26 -4.48
C ASP A 27 -10.95 -11.08 -3.27
N GLN A 28 -10.06 -12.06 -3.47
CA GLN A 28 -9.44 -12.78 -2.37
C GLN A 28 -8.60 -11.86 -1.50
N GLY A 29 -7.91 -10.88 -2.10
CA GLY A 29 -7.03 -9.95 -1.39
C GLY A 29 -7.69 -8.63 -1.00
N LEU A 30 -8.51 -8.04 -1.88
CA LEU A 30 -9.01 -6.70 -1.65
C LEU A 30 -10.20 -6.65 -0.68
N ILE A 31 -11.06 -7.67 -0.65
CA ILE A 31 -12.15 -7.73 0.34
C ILE A 31 -11.60 -7.62 1.78
N PRO A 32 -10.65 -8.46 2.22
CA PRO A 32 -10.14 -8.36 3.59
C PRO A 32 -9.43 -7.03 3.86
N VAL A 33 -8.64 -6.51 2.92
CA VAL A 33 -7.97 -5.19 3.06
C VAL A 33 -8.99 -4.07 3.27
N LYS A 34 -10.05 -4.06 2.47
CA LYS A 34 -11.12 -3.05 2.54
C LYS A 34 -11.92 -3.12 3.83
N LEU A 35 -12.11 -4.31 4.40
CA LEU A 35 -12.83 -4.48 5.66
C LEU A 35 -12.10 -3.84 6.84
N VAL A 36 -10.76 -3.88 6.86
CA VAL A 36 -9.95 -3.38 7.99
C VAL A 36 -9.41 -1.96 7.80
N HIS A 37 -9.16 -1.52 6.56
CA HIS A 37 -8.45 -0.26 6.27
C HIS A 37 -9.10 0.57 5.15
N PHE A 38 -10.43 0.65 5.11
CA PHE A 38 -11.17 1.26 3.99
C PHE A 38 -10.68 2.66 3.56
N ASN A 39 -10.35 3.54 4.53
CA ASN A 39 -9.91 4.93 4.27
C ASN A 39 -8.38 5.13 4.31
N GLU A 40 -7.62 4.11 4.71
CA GLU A 40 -6.16 4.23 4.91
C GLU A 40 -5.33 3.42 3.91
N ALA A 41 -5.96 2.47 3.21
CA ALA A 41 -5.30 1.65 2.22
C ALA A 41 -4.74 2.48 1.05
N VAL A 42 -3.60 2.01 0.53
CA VAL A 42 -2.86 2.63 -0.58
C VAL A 42 -2.53 1.55 -1.61
N ASN A 43 -2.83 1.82 -2.88
CA ASN A 43 -2.41 0.97 -3.98
C ASN A 43 -0.97 1.32 -4.38
N VAL A 44 -0.08 0.33 -4.40
CA VAL A 44 1.34 0.48 -4.82
C VAL A 44 1.60 -0.39 -6.04
N SER A 45 2.15 0.21 -7.11
CA SER A 45 2.56 -0.55 -8.29
C SER A 45 4.03 -0.94 -8.21
N LEU A 46 4.28 -2.24 -8.07
CA LEU A 46 5.62 -2.81 -8.04
C LEU A 46 6.13 -3.12 -9.45
N GLY A 47 7.45 -3.10 -9.64
CA GLY A 47 8.12 -3.41 -10.92
C GLY A 47 8.29 -2.24 -11.89
N LEU A 48 7.75 -1.05 -11.59
CA LEU A 48 7.95 0.16 -12.40
C LEU A 48 9.30 0.83 -12.11
N PRO A 49 9.89 1.56 -13.10
CA PRO A 49 11.14 2.31 -12.91
C PRO A 49 10.97 3.54 -12.00
N VAL A 50 9.73 3.93 -11.71
CA VAL A 50 9.37 5.06 -10.86
C VAL A 50 8.59 4.60 -9.63
N VAL A 51 8.55 5.42 -8.58
CA VAL A 51 7.65 5.19 -7.43
C VAL A 51 6.24 5.60 -7.86
N ARG A 52 5.29 4.67 -7.81
CA ARG A 52 3.87 4.93 -8.11
C ARG A 52 2.99 4.37 -7.01
N THR A 53 2.32 5.29 -6.31
CA THR A 53 1.21 5.00 -5.39
C THR A 53 -0.09 5.59 -5.94
N SER A 54 -1.23 5.14 -5.42
CA SER A 54 -2.55 5.65 -5.79
C SER A 54 -3.53 5.49 -4.65
N VAL A 55 -4.61 6.27 -4.69
CA VAL A 55 -5.76 6.12 -3.80
C VAL A 55 -6.42 4.76 -3.98
N ASP A 56 -7.12 4.30 -2.96
CA ASP A 56 -7.83 3.02 -2.97
C ASP A 56 -9.35 3.18 -3.19
N HIS A 57 -9.82 4.39 -3.51
CA HIS A 57 -11.22 4.67 -3.81
C HIS A 57 -11.46 4.99 -5.29
N GLY A 58 -12.72 4.94 -5.70
CA GLY A 58 -13.17 5.35 -7.03
C GLY A 58 -13.31 6.87 -7.18
N THR A 59 -14.00 7.31 -8.22
CA THR A 59 -14.13 8.73 -8.58
C THR A 59 -15.09 9.53 -7.69
N ALA A 60 -16.02 8.86 -7.01
CA ALA A 60 -17.01 9.48 -6.13
C ALA A 60 -17.74 10.70 -6.77
N TYR A 61 -18.26 10.50 -7.98
CA TYR A 61 -18.88 11.59 -8.77
C TYR A 61 -20.08 12.25 -8.10
N ASP A 62 -20.79 11.49 -7.27
CA ASP A 62 -21.93 11.93 -6.47
C ASP A 62 -21.58 13.00 -5.44
N ILE A 63 -20.31 13.09 -5.01
CA ILE A 63 -19.84 14.09 -4.03
C ILE A 63 -18.84 15.10 -4.62
N ALA A 64 -18.61 15.06 -5.93
CA ALA A 64 -17.67 15.95 -6.59
C ALA A 64 -18.10 17.43 -6.43
N GLY A 65 -17.20 18.28 -5.94
CA GLY A 65 -17.47 19.70 -5.72
C GLY A 65 -18.25 20.03 -4.44
N MET A 66 -18.63 19.03 -3.63
CA MET A 66 -19.39 19.26 -2.39
C MET A 66 -18.51 19.56 -1.17
N GLY A 67 -17.20 19.34 -1.27
CA GLY A 67 -16.27 19.55 -0.16
C GLY A 67 -16.36 18.49 0.96
N THR A 68 -17.00 17.35 0.70
CA THR A 68 -17.27 16.28 1.67
C THR A 68 -16.40 15.03 1.49
N ALA A 69 -15.52 15.00 0.49
CA ALA A 69 -14.62 13.87 0.25
C ALA A 69 -13.58 13.73 1.38
N ASP A 70 -13.35 12.49 1.84
CA ASP A 70 -12.28 12.18 2.80
C ASP A 70 -10.92 12.13 2.06
N PRO A 71 -9.96 13.02 2.37
CA PRO A 71 -8.65 13.03 1.73
C PRO A 71 -7.68 11.97 2.29
N GLY A 72 -8.08 11.17 3.28
CA GLY A 72 -7.21 10.25 4.02
C GLY A 72 -6.38 9.33 3.14
N SER A 73 -7.00 8.62 2.19
CA SER A 73 -6.30 7.70 1.29
C SER A 73 -5.27 8.44 0.41
N LEU A 74 -5.59 9.65 -0.06
CA LEU A 74 -4.66 10.45 -0.87
C LEU A 74 -3.44 10.90 -0.03
N ILE A 75 -3.67 11.37 1.20
CA ILE A 75 -2.59 11.77 2.11
C ILE A 75 -1.67 10.58 2.41
N LYS A 76 -2.24 9.40 2.68
CA LYS A 76 -1.47 8.16 2.92
C LYS A 76 -0.69 7.75 1.67
N ALA A 77 -1.30 7.85 0.48
CA ALA A 77 -0.63 7.52 -0.79
C ALA A 77 0.59 8.40 -1.07
N VAL A 78 0.48 9.71 -0.84
CA VAL A 78 1.60 10.66 -0.98
C VAL A 78 2.68 10.38 0.07
N SER A 79 2.28 10.16 1.33
CA SER A 79 3.21 9.90 2.44
C SER A 79 4.02 8.61 2.20
N LEU A 80 3.36 7.55 1.73
CA LEU A 80 4.01 6.29 1.41
C LEU A 80 4.96 6.43 0.22
N ALA A 81 4.58 7.18 -0.83
CA ALA A 81 5.47 7.45 -1.96
C ALA A 81 6.75 8.17 -1.52
N ALA A 82 6.64 9.17 -0.64
CA ALA A 82 7.79 9.87 -0.08
C ALA A 82 8.68 8.93 0.74
N SER A 83 8.09 8.02 1.52
CA SER A 83 8.84 7.01 2.27
C SER A 83 9.60 6.05 1.35
N ILE A 84 8.95 5.52 0.32
CA ILE A 84 9.59 4.60 -0.64
C ILE A 84 10.72 5.33 -1.38
N ALA A 85 10.53 6.59 -1.77
CA ALA A 85 11.54 7.38 -2.45
C ALA A 85 12.79 7.59 -1.59
N ARG A 86 12.64 7.92 -0.29
CA ARG A 86 13.76 8.01 0.65
C ARG A 86 14.50 6.68 0.78
N ASN A 87 13.77 5.58 1.02
CA ASN A 87 14.38 4.26 1.16
C ASN A 87 15.18 3.84 -0.09
N ARG A 88 14.69 4.14 -1.31
CA ARG A 88 15.42 3.87 -2.56
C ARG A 88 16.71 4.70 -2.67
N LYS A 89 16.68 5.96 -2.22
CA LYS A 89 17.86 6.82 -2.21
C LYS A 89 18.93 6.28 -1.25
N ASP A 90 18.53 5.97 -0.02
CA ASP A 90 19.44 5.45 1.01
C ASP A 90 20.09 4.13 0.56
N GLU A 91 19.32 3.23 -0.06
CA GLU A 91 19.86 1.99 -0.65
C GLU A 91 20.86 2.28 -1.78
N SER A 92 20.59 3.26 -2.65
CA SER A 92 21.52 3.63 -3.71
C SER A 92 22.83 4.23 -3.18
N GLU A 93 22.78 4.97 -2.06
CA GLU A 93 23.95 5.57 -1.40
C GLU A 93 24.81 4.50 -0.71
N LYS A 94 24.17 3.54 -0.04
CA LYS A 94 24.84 2.35 0.53
C LYS A 94 25.53 1.51 -0.54
N VAL A 95 24.84 1.20 -1.64
CA VAL A 95 25.41 0.40 -2.75
C VAL A 95 26.61 1.11 -3.38
N ASN A 96 26.59 2.45 -3.46
CA ASN A 96 27.68 3.23 -4.01
C ASN A 96 28.81 3.54 -3.00
N GLY A 97 28.81 2.94 -1.81
CA GLY A 97 29.89 3.06 -0.82
C GLY A 97 30.06 4.47 -0.23
N ARG A 98 29.07 5.35 -0.37
CA ARG A 98 29.07 6.65 0.30
C ARG A 98 28.42 6.48 1.66
N SER A 99 29.21 6.01 2.63
CA SER A 99 28.86 6.14 4.05
C SER A 99 28.74 7.63 4.36
N SER A 100 27.52 8.10 4.65
CA SER A 100 27.33 9.37 5.31
C SER A 100 27.72 9.20 6.78
N ASP A 101 28.97 9.51 7.08
CA ASP A 101 29.41 9.93 8.41
C ASP A 101 28.77 11.28 8.78
#